data_AF-A0A0B6Z829-F1
#
_entry.id   AF-A0A0B6Z829-F1
#
_cell.length_a   1.000
_cell.length_b   1.000
_cell.length_c   1.000
_cell.angle_alpha   90.00
_cell.angle_beta   90.00
_cell.angle_gamma   90.00
#
_symmetry.space_group_name_H-M   'P 1'
#
loop_
_entity.id
_entity.type
_entity.pdbx_description
1 polymer ?
#
loop_
_entity_poly.entity_id
_entity_poly.type
_entity_poly.pdbx_seq_one_letter_code
_entity_poly.pdbx_strand_id
1 'polypeptide(L)'
;FCISIHDEVRYLVKNSDCDRAALALQITNLLTRSLFSYKLGINDLPQSVAFFSAVDVDVCLRKEVAMDCVTPSNPHGLQQAYSVPPGESLDIYEIMKKTKGTLKY
;
A
#
# COMPACT_ATOMS: atom_id res chain seq x y z
N PHE A 1 -12.19 7.34 3.14
CA PHE A 1 -11.51 8.62 2.84
C PHE A 1 -10.29 8.32 1.97
N CYS A 2 -10.06 9.10 0.91
CA CYS A 2 -8.97 8.88 -0.08
C CYS A 2 -8.17 10.16 -0.23
N ILE A 3 -6.85 10.06 -0.20
CA ILE A 3 -5.91 11.13 -0.50
C ILE A 3 -5.10 10.72 -1.73
N SER A 4 -4.99 11.60 -2.72
CA SER A 4 -4.09 11.44 -3.87
C SER A 4 -3.01 12.51 -3.80
N ILE A 5 -1.73 12.10 -3.81
CA ILE A 5 -0.57 13.01 -3.76
C ILE A 5 0.46 12.49 -4.77
N HIS A 6 0.75 13.26 -5.81
CA HIS A 6 1.65 12.86 -6.90
C HIS A 6 1.28 11.50 -7.50
N ASP A 7 2.12 10.49 -7.31
CA ASP A 7 1.98 9.11 -7.76
C ASP A 7 1.42 8.17 -6.68
N GLU A 8 1.09 8.71 -5.50
CA GLU A 8 0.56 7.95 -4.37
C GLU A 8 -0.95 8.13 -4.19
N VAL A 9 -1.64 7.03 -3.93
CA VAL A 9 -3.05 7.02 -3.51
C VAL A 9 -3.15 6.31 -2.17
N ARG A 10 -3.66 7.01 -1.15
CA ARG A 10 -3.77 6.52 0.23
C ARG A 10 -5.22 6.48 0.69
N TYR A 11 -5.58 5.42 1.39
CA TYR A 11 -6.94 5.21 1.91
C TYR A 11 -6.91 5.07 3.43
N LEU A 12 -7.85 5.73 4.11
CA LEU A 12 -8.10 5.47 5.53
C LEU A 12 -9.04 4.28 5.65
N VAL A 13 -8.60 3.27 6.40
CA VAL A 13 -9.32 2.02 6.61
C VAL A 13 -9.32 1.65 8.09
N LYS A 14 -10.23 0.77 8.49
CA LYS A 14 -10.25 0.20 9.84
C LYS A 14 -9.10 -0.80 9.96
N ASN A 15 -8.47 -0.90 11.13
CA ASN A 15 -7.37 -1.85 11.38
C ASN A 15 -7.72 -3.31 11.01
N SER A 16 -8.97 -3.74 11.21
CA SER A 16 -9.41 -5.09 10.85
C SER A 16 -9.46 -5.35 9.34
N ASP A 17 -9.44 -4.30 8.53
CA ASP A 17 -9.60 -4.37 7.08
C ASP A 17 -8.34 -3.98 6.31
N CYS A 18 -7.22 -3.72 7.00
CA CYS A 18 -5.97 -3.30 6.37
C CYS A 18 -5.49 -4.29 5.30
N ASP A 19 -5.39 -5.57 5.63
CA ASP A 19 -4.93 -6.59 4.68
C ASP A 19 -5.87 -6.75 3.48
N ARG A 20 -7.19 -6.62 3.72
CA ARG A 20 -8.22 -6.67 2.66
C ARG A 20 -8.12 -5.45 1.75
N ALA A 21 -7.89 -4.27 2.31
CA ALA A 21 -7.69 -3.05 1.54
C ALA A 21 -6.39 -3.13 0.72
N ALA A 22 -5.32 -3.69 1.27
CA ALA A 22 -4.07 -3.93 0.55
C ALA A 22 -4.29 -4.87 -0.65
N LEU A 23 -5.04 -5.96 -0.47
CA LEU A 23 -5.45 -6.85 -1.58
C LEU A 23 -6.29 -6.10 -2.62
N ALA A 24 -7.26 -5.30 -2.18
CA ALA A 24 -8.09 -4.51 -3.08
C ALA A 24 -7.28 -3.52 -3.92
N LEU A 25 -6.25 -2.89 -3.33
CA LEU A 25 -5.33 -1.99 -4.04
C LEU A 25 -4.52 -2.72 -5.12
N GLN A 26 -3.99 -3.90 -4.80
CA GLN A 26 -3.27 -4.73 -5.77
C GLN A 26 -4.17 -5.14 -6.95
N ILE A 27 -5.39 -5.60 -6.67
CA ILE A 27 -6.39 -5.93 -7.70
C ILE A 27 -6.75 -4.70 -8.53
N THR A 28 -6.90 -3.53 -7.88
CA THR A 28 -7.24 -2.28 -8.57
C THR A 28 -6.17 -1.87 -9.57
N ASN A 29 -4.88 -1.98 -9.20
CA ASN A 29 -3.79 -1.69 -10.14
C ASN A 29 -3.78 -2.69 -11.30
N LEU A 30 -3.94 -4.00 -11.03
CA LEU A 30 -4.02 -5.02 -12.06
C LEU A 30 -5.14 -4.70 -13.07
N LEU A 31 -6.36 -4.43 -12.59
CA LEU A 31 -7.50 -4.14 -13.45
C LEU A 31 -7.30 -2.85 -14.25
N THR A 32 -6.77 -1.82 -13.62
CA THR A 32 -6.48 -0.53 -14.25
C THR A 32 -5.46 -0.70 -15.37
N ARG A 33 -4.32 -1.35 -15.09
CA ARG A 33 -3.24 -1.61 -16.06
C ARG A 33 -3.69 -2.53 -17.19
N SER A 34 -4.51 -3.53 -16.88
CA SER A 34 -5.11 -4.43 -17.88
C SER A 34 -6.03 -3.66 -18.83
N LEU A 35 -6.89 -2.79 -18.28
CA LEU A 35 -7.79 -1.96 -19.09
C LEU A 35 -7.02 -1.04 -20.03
N PHE A 36 -5.97 -0.36 -19.54
CA PHE A 36 -5.13 0.49 -20.38
C PHE A 36 -4.42 -0.30 -21.48
N SER A 37 -3.82 -1.45 -21.15
CA SER A 37 -3.13 -2.31 -22.13
C SER A 37 -4.09 -2.76 -23.22
N TYR A 38 -5.27 -3.25 -22.83
CA TYR A 38 -6.32 -3.67 -23.75
C TYR A 38 -6.76 -2.52 -24.68
N LYS A 39 -6.96 -1.31 -24.14
CA LYS A 39 -7.34 -0.14 -24.94
C LYS A 39 -6.27 0.31 -25.93
N LEU A 40 -5.00 -0.02 -25.67
CA LEU A 40 -3.88 0.22 -26.57
C LEU A 40 -3.63 -0.94 -27.56
N GLY A 41 -4.49 -1.96 -27.55
CA GLY A 41 -4.34 -3.15 -28.42
C GLY A 41 -3.31 -4.16 -27.93
N ILE A 42 -2.85 -4.04 -26.68
CA ILE A 42 -1.95 -4.98 -26.03
C ILE A 42 -2.80 -5.96 -25.22
N ASN A 43 -2.83 -7.23 -25.64
CA ASN A 43 -3.68 -8.26 -25.02
C ASN A 43 -3.06 -8.92 -23.79
N ASP A 44 -1.77 -8.70 -23.54
CA ASP A 44 -1.03 -9.28 -22.43
C ASP A 44 -0.53 -8.19 -21.47
N LEU A 45 -0.52 -8.49 -20.17
CA LEU A 45 0.03 -7.61 -19.14
C LEU A 45 1.18 -8.31 -18.41
N PRO A 46 2.41 -7.77 -18.45
CA PRO A 46 3.52 -8.32 -17.67
C PRO A 46 3.21 -8.30 -16.17
N GLN A 47 3.57 -9.37 -15.46
CA GLN A 47 3.32 -9.49 -14.01
C GLN A 47 3.99 -8.36 -13.21
N SER A 48 5.17 -7.89 -13.64
CA SER A 48 5.93 -6.82 -12.98
C SER A 48 5.21 -5.46 -12.97
N VAL A 49 4.25 -5.24 -13.88
CA VAL A 49 3.44 -4.01 -13.92
C VAL A 49 2.02 -4.22 -13.39
N ALA A 50 1.59 -5.48 -13.30
CA ALA A 50 0.27 -5.88 -12.81
C ALA A 50 0.07 -5.54 -11.32
N PHE A 51 1.11 -5.71 -10.52
CA PHE A 51 1.08 -5.48 -9.08
C PHE A 51 2.00 -4.32 -8.70
N PHE A 52 1.63 -3.61 -7.64
CA PHE A 52 2.56 -2.71 -6.98
C PHE A 52 3.69 -3.53 -6.37
N SER A 53 4.89 -2.94 -6.28
CA SER A 53 6.03 -3.54 -5.58
C SER A 53 5.66 -3.91 -4.14
N ALA A 54 4.95 -3.02 -3.46
CA ALA A 54 4.36 -3.26 -2.16
C ALA A 54 3.18 -2.31 -1.92
N VAL A 55 2.35 -2.62 -0.93
CA VAL A 55 1.35 -1.71 -0.38
C VAL A 55 1.71 -1.39 1.06
N ASP A 56 1.84 -0.10 1.35
CA ASP A 56 2.20 0.39 2.68
C ASP A 56 0.95 0.56 3.55
N VAL A 57 1.03 0.04 4.77
CA VAL A 57 0.02 0.15 5.83
C VAL A 57 0.66 0.80 7.03
N ASP A 58 0.13 1.95 7.42
CA ASP A 58 0.70 2.76 8.50
C ASP A 58 -0.38 3.55 9.24
N VAL A 59 -0.10 3.87 10.50
CA VAL A 59 -0.93 4.74 11.34
C VAL A 59 -0.56 6.22 11.17
N CYS A 60 0.59 6.50 10.56
CA CYS A 60 1.07 7.85 10.28
C CYS A 60 1.40 8.07 8.79
N LEU A 61 1.44 9.33 8.37
CA LEU A 61 1.82 9.71 7.02
C LEU A 61 3.32 9.97 6.95
N ARG A 62 4.06 9.03 6.36
CA ARG A 62 5.50 9.15 6.05
C ARG A 62 5.82 8.55 4.68
N LYS A 63 7.03 8.83 4.17
CA LYS A 63 7.44 8.39 2.84
C LYS A 63 7.69 6.88 2.77
N GLU A 64 8.33 6.32 3.79
CA GLU A 64 8.59 4.89 3.92
C GLU A 64 8.18 4.43 5.31
N VAL A 65 7.58 3.25 5.43
CA VAL A 65 7.01 2.75 6.69
C VAL A 65 8.04 2.53 7.81
N ALA A 66 9.30 2.30 7.46
CA ALA A 66 10.40 2.12 8.42
C ALA A 66 11.04 3.44 8.86
N MET A 67 10.66 4.57 8.25
CA MET A 67 11.29 5.86 8.50
C MET A 67 10.82 6.42 9.85
N ASP A 68 11.77 6.64 10.76
CA ASP A 68 11.49 7.19 12.10
C ASP A 68 11.35 8.74 12.11
N CYS A 69 11.61 9.40 10.97
CA CYS A 69 11.45 10.84 10.79
C CYS A 69 12.20 11.68 11.85
N VAL A 70 13.45 11.30 12.15
CA VAL A 70 14.37 12.08 12.99
C VAL A 70 14.80 13.34 12.24
N THR A 71 14.63 14.50 12.86
CA THR A 71 15.06 15.80 12.33
C THR A 71 15.64 16.66 13.46
N PRO A 72 16.34 17.77 13.18
CA PRO A 72 16.83 18.65 14.25
C PRO A 72 15.73 19.15 15.19
N SER A 73 14.50 19.35 14.69
CA SER A 73 13.33 19.72 15.50
C SER A 73 12.58 18.52 16.10
N ASN A 74 12.87 17.30 15.63
CA ASN A 74 12.34 16.05 16.15
C ASN A 74 13.51 15.05 16.43
N PRO A 75 14.36 15.33 17.42
CA PRO A 75 15.61 14.58 17.61
C PRO A 75 15.39 13.15 18.09
N HIS A 76 14.21 12.84 18.62
CA HIS A 76 13.83 11.54 19.16
C HIS A 76 12.94 10.71 18.21
N GLY A 77 12.63 11.23 17.02
CA GLY A 77 11.87 10.47 16.02
C GLY A 77 10.42 10.13 16.44
N LEU A 78 9.73 9.39 15.58
CA LEU A 78 8.33 9.00 15.75
C LEU A 78 8.17 7.92 16.82
N GLN A 79 9.09 6.97 16.87
CA GLN A 79 9.02 5.82 17.76
C GLN A 79 9.22 6.22 19.22
N GLN A 80 10.27 6.99 19.53
CA GLN A 80 10.58 7.36 20.92
C GLN A 80 9.72 8.52 21.42
N ALA A 81 9.56 9.60 20.64
CA ALA A 81 8.83 10.77 21.12
C ALA A 81 7.30 10.61 21.07
N TYR A 82 6.78 9.92 20.06
CA TYR A 82 5.33 9.84 19.80
C TYR A 82 4.76 8.43 19.96
N SER A 83 5.59 7.43 20.29
CA SER A 83 5.16 6.03 20.40
C SER A 83 4.51 5.48 19.13
N VAL A 84 4.92 6.00 17.96
CA VAL A 84 4.44 5.54 16.65
C VAL A 84 5.42 4.50 16.11
N PRO A 85 5.07 3.21 16.05
CA PRO A 85 5.96 2.18 15.54
C PRO A 85 6.11 2.28 14.02
N PRO A 86 7.13 1.63 13.42
CA PRO A 86 7.18 1.37 11.99
C PRO A 86 5.90 0.70 11.47
N GLY A 87 5.48 1.08 10.26
CA GLY A 87 4.38 0.43 9.56
C GLY A 87 4.81 -0.87 8.87
N GLU A 88 3.91 -1.44 8.09
CA GLU A 88 4.16 -2.63 7.27
C GLU A 88 4.15 -2.27 5.78
N SER A 89 5.08 -2.83 5.00
CA SER A 89 5.07 -2.77 3.54
C SER A 89 4.91 -4.19 3.03
N LEU A 90 3.79 -4.49 2.37
CA LEU A 90 3.40 -5.85 2.03
C LEU A 90 3.41 -6.07 0.53
N ASP A 91 4.12 -7.09 0.07
CA ASP A 91 4.05 -7.53 -1.32
C ASP A 91 2.76 -8.33 -1.60
N ILE A 92 2.48 -8.61 -2.88
CA ILE A 92 1.30 -9.37 -3.27
C ILE A 92 1.27 -10.78 -2.64
N TYR A 93 2.42 -11.43 -2.46
CA TYR A 93 2.48 -12.80 -1.93
C TYR A 93 2.18 -12.83 -0.42
N GLU A 94 2.67 -11.87 0.33
CA GLU A 94 2.39 -11.67 1.75
C GLU A 94 0.91 -11.33 1.96
N ILE A 95 0.37 -10.41 1.16
CA ILE A 95 -1.05 -10.05 1.18
C ILE A 95 -1.91 -11.30 0.92
N MET A 96 -1.56 -12.12 -0.07
CA MET A 96 -2.29 -13.34 -0.38
C MET A 96 -2.27 -14.36 0.78
N LYS A 97 -1.15 -14.47 1.51
CA LYS A 97 -1.06 -15.32 2.71
C LYS A 97 -1.97 -14.80 3.83
N LYS A 98 -1.95 -13.49 4.11
CA LYS A 98 -2.77 -12.87 5.16
C LYS A 98 -4.27 -12.96 4.85
N THR A 99 -4.66 -12.72 3.61
CA THR A 99 -6.06 -12.66 3.18
C THR A 99 -6.64 -13.98 2.68
N LYS A 100 -5.80 -14.99 2.41
CA LYS A 100 -6.18 -16.23 1.70
C LYS A 100 -6.86 -15.95 0.35
N GLY A 101 -6.52 -14.83 -0.29
CA GLY A 101 -7.07 -14.42 -1.58
C GLY A 101 -8.54 -14.01 -1.56
N THR A 102 -9.12 -13.70 -0.38
CA THR A 102 -10.51 -13.26 -0.27
C THR A 102 -10.63 -11.83 0.25
N LEU A 103 -11.58 -11.09 -0.32
CA LEU A 103 -12.02 -9.79 0.19
C LEU A 103 -13.22 -9.90 1.13
N LYS A 104 -13.73 -11.11 1.38
CA LYS A 104 -14.88 -11.35 2.27
C LYS A 104 -14.44 -11.37 3.73
N TYR A 105 -15.38 -11.03 4.61
CA TYR A 105 -15.27 -11.17 6.06
C TYR A 105 -15.44 -12.63 6.49
#